data_AF-A0A554MXT2-F1
#
_entry.id   AF-A0A554MXT2-F1
#
_cell.length_a   1.000
_cell.length_b   1.000
_cell.length_c   1.000
_cell.angle_alpha   90.00
_cell.angle_beta   90.00
_cell.angle_gamma   90.00
#
_symmetry.space_group_name_H-M   'P 1'
#
loop_
_entity.id
_entity.type
_entity.pdbx_description
1 polymer ?
#
loop_
_entity_poly.entity_id
_entity_poly.type
_entity_poly.pdbx_seq_one_letter_code
_entity_poly.pdbx_strand_id
1 'polypeptide(L)'
;MAPTSLLGSLATLLFGVVSLVEPDAIAGAVSLAPVDAAGRSEIAAVFGGVFTTLGLLGLAGEDRPVALVWLSVVIARILSFRHGEAVTRESVVGLLVEVGILGLFLAPEGVDEPAVEVAAPDGAD
;
A
#
# COMPACT_ATOMS: atom_id res chain seq x y z
N MET A 1 -9.05 -13.39 -13.23
CA MET A 1 -8.40 -12.70 -12.10
C MET A 1 -8.14 -11.29 -12.58
N ALA A 2 -8.50 -10.28 -11.77
CA ALA A 2 -8.02 -8.93 -12.04
C ALA A 2 -6.48 -8.98 -11.98
N PRO A 3 -5.78 -8.22 -12.83
CA PRO A 3 -4.34 -8.21 -12.74
C PRO A 3 -3.93 -7.58 -11.40
N THR A 4 -2.88 -8.14 -10.82
CA THR A 4 -2.35 -7.75 -9.52
C THR A 4 -1.42 -6.56 -9.67
N SER A 5 -1.64 -5.51 -8.89
CA SER A 5 -0.66 -4.45 -8.70
C SER A 5 0.56 -4.99 -7.96
N LEU A 6 1.50 -5.54 -8.73
CA LEU A 6 2.74 -6.12 -8.20
C LEU A 6 3.49 -5.11 -7.34
N LEU A 7 3.58 -3.85 -7.80
CA LEU A 7 4.24 -2.79 -7.05
C LEU A 7 3.52 -2.45 -5.74
N GLY A 8 2.18 -2.34 -5.76
CA GLY A 8 1.39 -2.09 -4.56
C GLY A 8 1.53 -3.22 -3.54
N SER A 9 1.50 -4.47 -4.03
CA SER A 9 1.63 -5.68 -3.23
C SER A 9 3.01 -5.79 -2.60
N LEU A 10 4.07 -5.56 -3.37
CA LEU A 10 5.45 -5.57 -2.86
C LEU A 10 5.71 -4.45 -1.85
N ALA A 11 5.20 -3.24 -2.10
CA ALA A 11 5.32 -2.12 -1.17
C ALA A 11 4.61 -2.42 0.17
N THR A 12 3.38 -2.95 0.09
CA THR A 12 2.58 -3.34 1.26
C THR A 12 3.26 -4.47 2.03
N LEU A 13 3.76 -5.49 1.34
CA LEU A 13 4.47 -6.62 1.93
C LEU A 13 5.76 -6.15 2.63
N LEU A 14 6.56 -5.32 1.97
CA LEU A 14 7.81 -4.80 2.52
C LEU A 14 7.53 -3.99 3.79
N PHE A 15 6.53 -3.11 3.77
CA PHE A 15 6.11 -2.36 4.95
C PHE A 15 5.72 -3.29 6.11
N GLY A 16 4.93 -4.32 5.84
CA GLY A 16 4.56 -5.32 6.85
C GLY A 16 5.77 -6.09 7.40
N VAL A 17 6.64 -6.60 6.54
CA VAL A 17 7.83 -7.36 6.98
C VAL A 17 8.77 -6.49 7.81
N VAL A 18 9.02 -5.25 7.39
CA VAL A 18 9.83 -4.30 8.18
C VAL A 18 9.16 -4.03 9.53
N SER A 19 7.84 -3.91 9.59
CA SER A 19 7.11 -3.71 10.84
C SER A 19 7.17 -4.92 11.79
N LEU A 20 7.33 -6.14 11.27
CA LEU A 20 7.55 -7.33 12.10
C LEU A 20 8.95 -7.38 12.70
N VAL A 21 9.97 -7.01 11.91
CA VAL A 21 11.39 -7.17 12.30
C VAL A 21 11.89 -5.96 13.09
N GLU A 22 11.42 -4.76 12.73
CA GLU A 22 11.89 -3.47 13.25
C GLU A 22 10.71 -2.61 13.74
N PRO A 23 9.95 -3.05 14.76
CA PRO A 23 8.76 -2.34 15.23
C PRO A 23 9.09 -0.94 15.77
N ASP A 24 10.28 -0.72 16.33
CA ASP A 24 10.71 0.59 16.83
C ASP A 24 10.95 1.60 15.69
N ALA A 25 11.47 1.15 14.55
CA ALA A 25 11.65 2.00 13.37
C ALA A 25 10.29 2.44 12.82
N ILE A 26 9.32 1.53 12.79
CA ILE A 26 7.96 1.82 12.35
C ILE A 26 7.22 2.70 13.34
N ALA A 27 7.37 2.47 14.64
CA ALA A 27 6.85 3.35 15.67
C ALA A 27 7.29 4.80 15.44
N GLY A 28 8.59 5.02 15.17
CA GLY A 28 9.12 6.33 14.80
C GLY A 28 8.52 6.90 13.51
N ALA A 29 8.36 6.07 12.47
CA ALA A 29 7.81 6.49 11.19
C ALA A 29 6.31 6.87 11.26
N VAL A 30 5.54 6.23 12.13
CA VAL A 30 4.11 6.51 12.33
C VAL A 30 3.84 7.41 13.55
N SER A 31 4.88 8.02 14.13
CA SER A 31 4.80 8.90 15.30
C SER A 31 4.11 8.25 16.52
N LEU A 32 4.32 6.95 16.71
CA LEU A 32 3.91 6.20 17.90
C LEU A 32 5.09 6.05 18.87
N ALA A 33 4.78 6.06 20.18
CA ALA A 33 5.75 5.82 21.24
C ALA A 33 5.29 4.61 22.07
N PRO A 34 5.79 3.39 21.80
CA PRO A 34 5.46 2.23 22.62
C PRO A 34 6.04 2.42 24.03
N VAL A 35 5.19 2.22 25.05
CA VAL A 35 5.59 2.40 26.46
C VAL A 35 6.49 1.27 26.93
N ASP A 36 6.25 0.05 26.45
CA ASP A 36 6.93 -1.15 26.89
C ASP A 36 7.03 -2.21 25.77
N ALA A 37 7.48 -3.42 26.14
CA ALA A 37 7.58 -4.54 25.22
C ALA A 37 6.22 -4.99 24.68
N ALA A 38 5.14 -4.83 25.45
CA ALA A 38 3.80 -5.16 24.98
C ALA A 38 3.37 -4.18 23.88
N GLY A 39 3.62 -2.87 24.06
CA GLY A 39 3.37 -1.87 23.02
C GLY A 39 4.15 -2.14 21.72
N ARG A 40 5.42 -2.55 21.81
CA ARG A 40 6.19 -2.97 20.63
C ARG A 40 5.59 -4.20 19.95
N SER A 41 5.15 -5.18 20.74
CA SER A 41 4.49 -6.39 20.22
C SER A 41 3.19 -6.05 19.49
N GLU A 42 2.41 -5.10 19.99
CA GLU A 42 1.18 -4.61 19.33
C GLU A 42 1.51 -3.95 17.99
N ILE A 43 2.55 -3.12 17.93
CA ILE A 43 3.00 -2.51 16.67
C ILE A 43 3.40 -3.59 15.66
N ALA A 44 4.19 -4.58 16.08
CA ALA A 44 4.56 -5.70 15.22
C ALA A 44 3.35 -6.52 14.75
N ALA A 45 2.36 -6.75 15.61
CA ALA A 45 1.16 -7.50 15.24
C ALA A 45 0.27 -6.72 14.26
N VAL A 46 -0.04 -5.46 14.58
CA VAL A 46 -0.96 -4.62 13.81
C VAL A 46 -0.32 -4.12 12.52
N PHE A 47 0.86 -3.51 12.57
CA PHE A 47 1.51 -3.02 11.36
C PHE A 47 2.25 -4.13 10.62
N GLY A 48 2.84 -5.08 11.35
CA GLY A 48 3.56 -6.17 10.74
C GLY A 48 2.68 -7.29 10.24
N GLY A 49 1.98 -7.97 11.14
CA GLY A 49 1.15 -9.12 10.80
C GLY A 49 0.07 -8.80 9.76
N VAL A 50 -0.66 -7.70 9.95
CA VAL A 50 -1.75 -7.31 9.04
C VAL A 50 -1.20 -6.92 7.67
N PHE A 51 -0.24 -5.99 7.57
CA PHE A 51 0.24 -5.53 6.27
C PHE A 51 1.08 -6.59 5.54
N THR A 52 1.76 -7.48 6.26
CA THR A 52 2.41 -8.66 5.63
C THR A 52 1.35 -9.53 4.96
N THR A 53 0.25 -9.81 5.67
CA THR A 53 -0.86 -10.62 5.13
C THR A 53 -1.51 -9.93 3.94
N LEU A 54 -1.73 -8.61 3.99
CA LEU A 54 -2.29 -7.85 2.88
C LEU A 54 -1.37 -7.85 1.65
N GLY A 55 -0.06 -7.70 1.85
CA GLY A 55 0.91 -7.81 0.77
C GLY A 55 0.89 -9.18 0.10
N LEU A 56 0.79 -10.25 0.89
CA LEU A 56 0.65 -11.62 0.38
C LEU A 56 -0.69 -11.83 -0.36
N LEU A 57 -1.78 -11.25 0.12
CA LEU A 57 -3.08 -11.29 -0.56
C LEU A 57 -3.00 -10.61 -1.92
N GLY A 58 -2.39 -9.43 -2.01
CA GLY A 58 -2.16 -8.75 -3.29
C GLY A 58 -1.32 -9.59 -4.25
N LEU A 59 -0.21 -10.18 -3.79
CA LEU A 59 0.59 -11.11 -4.60
C LEU A 59 -0.19 -12.36 -5.06
N ALA A 60 -1.26 -12.72 -4.35
CA ALA A 60 -2.10 -13.87 -4.66
C ALA A 60 -3.27 -13.54 -5.63
N GLY A 61 -3.42 -12.31 -6.11
CA GLY A 61 -4.57 -11.94 -6.96
C GLY A 61 -5.64 -11.11 -6.28
N GLU A 62 -5.55 -10.90 -4.97
CA GLU A 62 -6.63 -10.35 -4.14
C GLU A 62 -6.43 -8.85 -3.87
N ASP A 63 -6.35 -8.05 -4.94
CA ASP A 63 -6.10 -6.61 -4.84
C ASP A 63 -7.25 -5.82 -4.20
N ARG A 64 -8.50 -6.23 -4.44
CA ARG A 64 -9.68 -5.52 -3.94
C ARG A 64 -9.70 -5.39 -2.42
N PRO A 65 -9.55 -6.45 -1.61
CA PRO A 65 -9.49 -6.30 -0.16
C PRO A 65 -8.30 -5.45 0.30
N VAL A 66 -7.15 -5.52 -0.37
CA VAL A 66 -5.97 -4.71 -0.03
C VAL A 66 -6.22 -3.22 -0.30
N ALA A 67 -6.80 -2.89 -1.46
CA ALA A 67 -7.19 -1.54 -1.82
C ALA A 67 -8.21 -0.95 -0.82
N LEU A 68 -9.19 -1.76 -0.38
CA LEU A 68 -10.19 -1.32 0.61
C LEU A 68 -9.56 -1.00 1.97
N VAL A 69 -8.57 -1.76 2.42
CA VAL A 69 -7.84 -1.45 3.66
C VAL A 69 -7.06 -0.15 3.51
N TRP A 70 -6.28 0.02 2.44
CA TRP A 70 -5.54 1.28 2.20
C TRP A 70 -6.48 2.49 2.07
N LEU A 71 -7.62 2.33 1.40
CA LEU A 71 -8.64 3.37 1.33
C LEU A 71 -9.20 3.73 2.71
N SER A 72 -9.46 2.72 3.54
CA SER A 72 -9.97 2.93 4.90
C SER A 72 -8.95 3.67 5.76
N VAL A 73 -7.66 3.36 5.62
CA VAL A 73 -6.56 4.05 6.30
C VAL A 73 -6.51 5.53 5.88
N VAL A 74 -6.53 5.82 4.57
CA VAL A 74 -6.56 7.20 4.04
C VAL A 74 -7.75 7.98 4.58
N ILE A 75 -8.95 7.38 4.55
CA ILE A 75 -10.17 8.02 5.09
C ILE A 75 -10.01 8.30 6.58
N ALA A 76 -9.55 7.32 7.36
CA ALA A 76 -9.35 7.47 8.80
C ALA A 76 -8.38 8.62 9.11
N ARG A 77 -7.27 8.72 8.38
CA ARG A 77 -6.28 9.81 8.54
C ARG A 77 -6.87 11.18 8.19
N ILE A 78 -7.60 11.29 7.09
CA ILE A 78 -8.27 12.55 6.71
C ILE A 78 -9.28 12.98 7.79
N LEU A 79 -10.03 12.02 8.35
CA LEU A 79 -10.98 12.30 9.42
C LEU A 79 -10.29 12.72 10.73
N SER A 80 -9.10 12.16 11.03
CA SER A 80 -8.33 12.54 12.23
C SER A 80 -7.93 14.01 12.21
N PHE A 81 -7.54 14.54 11.05
CA PHE A 81 -7.21 15.97 10.87
C PHE A 81 -8.38 16.91 11.20
N ARG A 82 -9.63 16.47 11.03
CA ARG A 82 -10.81 17.29 11.33
C ARG A 82 -11.08 17.46 12.82
N HIS A 83 -10.54 16.56 13.66
CA HIS A 83 -10.81 16.55 15.10
C HIS A 83 -9.79 17.33 15.93
N GLY A 84 -9.04 18.25 15.29
CA GLY A 84 -8.14 19.17 15.98
C GLY A 84 -6.78 18.57 16.36
N GLU A 85 -6.44 17.39 15.82
CA GLU A 85 -5.09 16.86 15.89
C GLU A 85 -4.14 17.73 15.05
N ALA A 86 -2.91 17.93 15.53
CA ALA A 86 -1.93 18.74 14.81
C ALA A 86 -1.60 18.08 13.46
N VAL A 87 -1.91 18.78 12.36
CA VAL A 87 -1.39 18.43 11.04
C VAL A 87 0.11 18.73 11.05
N THR A 88 0.91 17.71 11.37
CA THR A 88 2.37 17.80 11.36
C THR A 88 2.91 17.45 9.97
N ARG A 89 4.19 17.73 9.76
CA ARG A 89 4.87 17.35 8.52
C ARG A 89 4.83 15.84 8.32
N GLU A 90 5.04 15.09 9.40
CA GLU A 90 5.05 13.63 9.44
C GLU A 90 3.69 13.06 9.07
N SER A 91 2.60 13.65 9.58
CA SER A 91 1.25 13.16 9.27
C SER A 91 0.86 13.40 7.80
N VAL A 92 1.31 14.52 7.20
CA VAL A 92 1.14 14.81 5.77
C VAL A 92 1.98 13.86 4.91
N VAL A 93 3.25 13.63 5.25
CA VAL A 93 4.10 12.67 4.52
C VAL A 93 3.50 11.27 4.59
N GLY A 94 3.02 10.85 5.76
CA GLY A 94 2.30 9.58 5.92
C GLY A 94 1.07 9.49 5.03
N LEU A 95 0.25 10.55 4.96
CA LEU A 95 -0.91 10.58 4.07
C LEU A 95 -0.52 10.44 2.59
N LEU A 96 0.57 11.10 2.16
CA LEU A 96 1.05 10.99 0.78
C LEU A 96 1.50 9.56 0.45
N VAL A 97 2.17 8.87 1.38
CA VAL A 97 2.56 7.46 1.21
C VAL A 97 1.33 6.57 1.12
N GLU A 98 0.36 6.74 2.01
CA GLU A 98 -0.90 5.96 2.00
C GLU A 98 -1.69 6.14 0.70
N VAL A 99 -1.84 7.38 0.25
CA VAL A 99 -2.48 7.70 -1.03
C VAL A 99 -1.68 7.13 -2.20
N GLY A 100 -0.36 7.19 -2.15
CA GLY A 100 0.52 6.62 -3.16
C GLY A 100 0.33 5.11 -3.29
N ILE A 101 0.35 4.38 -2.18
CA ILE A 101 0.16 2.92 -2.18
C ILE A 101 -1.26 2.55 -2.61
N LEU A 102 -2.29 3.26 -2.12
CA LEU A 102 -3.65 3.08 -2.61
C LEU A 102 -3.74 3.30 -4.13
N GLY A 103 -3.07 4.34 -4.63
CA GLY A 103 -2.98 4.66 -6.05
C GLY A 103 -2.40 3.52 -6.87
N LEU A 104 -1.42 2.77 -6.34
CA LEU A 104 -0.87 1.60 -7.01
C LEU A 104 -1.93 0.50 -7.22
N PHE A 105 -2.87 0.32 -6.29
CA PHE A 105 -3.95 -0.67 -6.42
C PHE A 105 -5.16 -0.16 -7.22
N LEU A 106 -5.30 1.16 -7.40
CA LEU A 106 -6.40 1.77 -8.16
C LEU A 106 -5.98 2.20 -9.58
N ALA A 107 -4.69 2.17 -9.89
CA ALA A 107 -4.18 2.56 -11.20
C ALA A 107 -4.80 1.66 -12.29
N PRO A 108 -5.37 2.24 -13.35
CA PRO A 108 -5.85 1.44 -14.47
C PRO A 108 -4.67 0.73 -15.11
N GLU A 109 -4.70 -0.59 -15.10
CA GLU A 109 -3.73 -1.37 -15.86
C GLU A 109 -4.10 -1.30 -17.35
N GLY A 110 -3.25 -0.61 -18.13
CA GLY A 110 -3.46 -0.46 -19.57
C GLY A 110 -2.93 0.86 -20.12
N VAL A 111 -1.61 0.94 -20.33
CA VAL A 111 -1.16 1.49 -21.60
C VAL A 111 -1.05 0.27 -22.49
N ASP A 112 -2.10 -0.02 -23.25
CA ASP A 112 -2.03 -1.03 -24.30
C ASP A 112 -0.80 -0.70 -25.16
N GLU A 113 0.16 -1.63 -25.25
CA GLU A 113 1.16 -1.53 -26.31
C GLU A 113 0.36 -1.45 -27.62
N PRO A 114 0.62 -0.45 -28.49
CA PRO A 114 -0.09 -0.38 -29.75
C PRO A 114 0.16 -1.69 -30.47
N ALA A 115 -0.92 -2.44 -30.71
CA ALA A 115 -0.87 -3.63 -31.54
C ALA A 115 -0.19 -3.23 -32.84
N VAL A 116 1.05 -3.70 -33.04
CA VAL A 116 1.72 -3.58 -34.32
C VAL A 116 0.93 -4.49 -35.25
N GLU A 117 -0.09 -3.93 -35.89
CA GLU A 117 -0.77 -4.53 -37.02
C GLU A 117 0.28 -4.68 -38.12
N VAL A 118 0.92 -5.86 -38.15
CA VAL A 118 1.78 -6.24 -39.26
C VAL A 118 0.86 -6.39 -40.46
N ALA A 119 0.72 -5.30 -41.22
CA ALA A 119 0.07 -5.31 -42.50
C ALA A 119 0.69 -6.43 -43.34
N ALA A 120 -0.13 -7.38 -43.76
CA ALA A 120 0.29 -8.39 -44.72
C ALA A 120 0.79 -7.68 -45.98
N PRO A 121 1.90 -8.12 -46.61
CA PRO A 121 2.34 -7.53 -47.85
C PRO A 121 1.28 -7.78 -48.92
N ASP A 122 0.61 -6.71 -49.30
CA ASP A 122 -0.33 -6.68 -50.42
C ASP A 122 0.51 -6.75 -51.71
N GLY A 123 0.22 -7.75 -52.53
CA GLY A 123 0.78 -7.87 -53.88
C GLY A 123 2.10 -8.64 -53.99
N ALA A 124 1.98 -9.92 -54.34
CA ALA A 124 2.88 -10.51 -55.32
C ALA A 124 2.00 -11.30 -56.30
N ASP A 125 2.06 -10.86 -57.55
CA ASP A 125 1.27 -11.27 -58.72
C ASP A 125 1.19 -12.78 -58.98
#